data_AF-A0A959RVE3-F1
#
_entry.id   AF-A0A959RVE3-F1
#
_cell.length_a   1.000
_cell.length_b   1.000
_cell.length_c   1.000
_cell.angle_alpha   90.00
_cell.angle_beta   90.00
_cell.angle_gamma   90.00
#
_symmetry.space_group_name_H-M   'P 1'
#
loop_
_entity.id
_entity.type
_entity.pdbx_description
1 polymer ?
#
loop_
_entity_poly.entity_id
_entity_poly.type
_entity_poly.pdbx_seq_one_letter_code
_entity_poly.pdbx_strand_id
1 'polypeptide(L)'
;MSESKNYSVNKYAVVDDNVKIGEGTKIWHFSHVQSGAKLGKNCVLGQNVNIANNVVIGDYVKIQNNVSVYEGVTLEDYVFCGPSMVFTNILD
;
A
#
# COMPACT_ATOMS: atom_id res chain seq x y z
N MET A 1 -7.44 15.35 -22.98
CA MET A 1 -6.09 15.10 -22.44
C MET A 1 -6.22 13.95 -21.46
N SER A 2 -5.62 12.79 -21.74
CA SER A 2 -5.65 11.64 -20.83
C SER A 2 -4.85 11.99 -19.58
N GLU A 3 -5.49 12.01 -18.41
CA GLU A 3 -4.80 12.20 -17.14
C GLU A 3 -3.69 11.15 -17.02
N SER A 4 -2.44 11.59 -17.01
CA SER A 4 -1.33 10.72 -16.64
C SER A 4 -1.57 10.33 -15.19
N LYS A 5 -1.70 9.03 -14.91
CA LYS A 5 -1.69 8.55 -13.53
C LYS A 5 -0.39 9.01 -12.88
N ASN A 6 -0.46 9.89 -11.90
CA ASN A 6 0.71 10.40 -11.17
C ASN A 6 1.26 9.38 -10.15
N TYR A 7 0.90 8.09 -10.27
CA TYR A 7 1.38 6.98 -9.44
C TYR A 7 1.72 5.80 -10.36
N SER A 8 2.62 4.92 -9.92
CA SER A 8 3.05 3.78 -10.72
C SER A 8 2.66 2.46 -10.07
N VAL A 9 1.93 1.63 -10.81
CA VAL A 9 1.60 0.26 -10.42
C VAL A 9 2.28 -0.67 -11.40
N ASN A 10 3.07 -1.60 -10.88
CA ASN A 10 3.67 -2.62 -11.71
C ASN A 10 2.60 -3.52 -12.34
N LYS A 11 2.81 -3.98 -13.57
CA LYS A 11 1.86 -4.85 -14.30
C LYS A 11 1.56 -6.19 -13.62
N TYR A 12 2.40 -6.62 -12.68
CA TYR A 12 2.21 -7.84 -11.89
C TYR A 12 1.74 -7.57 -10.46
N ALA A 13 1.42 -6.31 -10.11
CA ALA A 13 0.71 -6.00 -8.88
C ALA A 13 -0.80 -6.04 -9.13
N VAL A 14 -1.55 -6.45 -8.12
CA VAL A 14 -3.02 -6.47 -8.13
C VAL A 14 -3.49 -5.33 -7.24
N VAL A 15 -4.35 -4.47 -7.78
CA VAL A 15 -5.03 -3.41 -7.03
C VAL A 15 -6.51 -3.60 -7.28
N ASP A 16 -7.27 -3.86 -6.22
CA ASP A 16 -8.71 -4.07 -6.29
C ASP A 16 -9.45 -2.75 -6.56
N ASP A 17 -10.76 -2.85 -6.75
CA ASP A 17 -11.64 -1.69 -6.91
C ASP A 17 -11.68 -0.81 -5.64
N ASN A 18 -12.03 0.46 -5.81
CA ASN A 18 -12.21 1.43 -4.72
C ASN A 18 -10.96 1.73 -3.87
N VAL A 19 -9.77 1.38 -4.33
CA VAL A 19 -8.50 1.79 -3.70
C VAL A 19 -8.19 3.23 -4.07
N LYS A 20 -7.79 4.04 -3.07
CA LYS A 20 -7.29 5.40 -3.28
C LYS A 20 -5.76 5.39 -3.21
N ILE A 21 -5.10 5.88 -4.24
CA ILE A 21 -3.63 5.94 -4.31
C ILE A 21 -3.21 7.40 -4.53
N GLY A 22 -2.42 7.93 -3.60
CA GLY A 22 -1.85 9.26 -3.70
C GLY A 22 -0.78 9.39 -4.78
N GLU A 23 -0.58 10.62 -5.24
CA GLU A 23 0.46 10.98 -6.20
C GLU A 23 1.86 10.58 -5.73
N GLY A 24 2.71 10.14 -6.66
CA GLY A 24 4.08 9.71 -6.43
C GLY A 24 4.22 8.31 -5.85
N THR A 25 3.12 7.67 -5.45
CA THR A 25 3.16 6.33 -4.84
C THR A 25 3.53 5.25 -5.86
N LYS A 26 4.40 4.34 -5.44
CA LYS A 26 4.96 3.26 -6.26
C LYS A 26 4.62 1.91 -5.65
N ILE A 27 3.95 1.06 -6.43
CA ILE A 27 3.58 -0.30 -6.05
C ILE A 27 4.37 -1.28 -6.91
N TRP A 28 5.26 -2.04 -6.28
CA TRP A 28 6.15 -2.99 -6.94
C TRP A 28 5.49 -4.38 -7.13
N HIS A 29 6.17 -5.21 -7.91
CA HIS A 29 5.74 -6.55 -8.36
C HIS A 29 5.09 -7.40 -7.26
N PHE A 30 4.04 -8.14 -7.62
CA PHE A 30 3.40 -9.14 -6.78
C PHE A 30 2.76 -8.60 -5.50
N SER A 31 2.65 -7.28 -5.36
CA SER A 31 1.89 -6.68 -4.27
C SER A 31 0.39 -6.78 -4.53
N HIS A 32 -0.38 -6.94 -3.47
CA HIS A 32 -1.85 -6.89 -3.50
C HIS A 32 -2.33 -5.75 -2.61
N VAL A 33 -3.06 -4.80 -3.19
CA VAL A 33 -3.75 -3.74 -2.45
C VAL A 33 -5.25 -3.98 -2.56
N GLN A 34 -5.85 -4.34 -1.43
CA GLN A 34 -7.24 -4.78 -1.35
C GLN A 34 -8.23 -3.62 -1.26
N SER A 35 -9.50 -3.94 -1.51
CA SER A 35 -10.60 -2.98 -1.63
C SER A 35 -10.70 -2.01 -0.45
N GLY A 36 -10.97 -0.74 -0.74
CA GLY A 36 -11.16 0.30 0.28
C GLY A 36 -9.90 0.84 0.95
N ALA A 37 -8.73 0.25 0.67
CA ALA A 37 -7.46 0.76 1.17
C ALA A 37 -7.17 2.20 0.68
N LYS A 38 -6.49 2.99 1.52
CA LYS A 38 -6.11 4.37 1.23
C LYS A 38 -4.61 4.52 1.39
N LEU A 39 -3.93 4.82 0.30
CA LEU A 39 -2.48 5.08 0.28
C LEU A 39 -2.25 6.57 0.05
N GLY A 40 -1.45 7.18 0.93
CA GLY A 40 -0.98 8.55 0.81
C GLY A 40 -0.05 8.76 -0.39
N LYS A 41 0.57 9.94 -0.43
CA LYS A 41 1.49 10.38 -1.47
C LYS A 41 2.89 9.84 -1.24
N ASN A 42 3.65 9.69 -2.32
CA ASN A 42 5.07 9.35 -2.30
C ASN A 42 5.41 8.10 -1.48
N CYS A 43 4.47 7.14 -1.39
CA CYS A 43 4.71 5.88 -0.70
C CYS A 43 5.48 4.91 -1.62
N VAL A 44 6.19 3.97 -1.00
CA VAL A 44 6.85 2.88 -1.72
C VAL A 44 6.43 1.57 -1.09
N LEU A 45 5.73 0.73 -1.87
CA LEU A 45 5.41 -0.64 -1.50
C LEU A 45 6.34 -1.57 -2.26
N GLY A 46 7.26 -2.22 -1.55
CA GLY A 46 8.20 -3.20 -2.08
C GLY A 46 7.51 -4.40 -2.72
N GLN A 47 8.29 -5.39 -3.13
CA GLN A 47 7.77 -6.59 -3.77
C GLN A 47 6.99 -7.44 -2.78
N ASN A 48 5.90 -8.07 -3.25
CA ASN A 48 5.11 -9.00 -2.45
C ASN A 48 4.58 -8.38 -1.15
N VAL A 49 4.13 -7.12 -1.20
CA VAL A 49 3.47 -6.45 -0.08
C VAL A 49 1.96 -6.72 -0.13
N ASN A 50 1.36 -7.08 1.00
CA ASN A 50 -0.08 -7.21 1.15
C ASN A 50 -0.63 -6.04 1.98
N ILE A 51 -1.52 -5.24 1.37
CA ILE A 51 -2.32 -4.22 2.05
C ILE A 51 -3.75 -4.73 2.07
N ALA A 52 -4.23 -5.11 3.26
CA ALA A 52 -5.57 -5.65 3.44
C ALA A 52 -6.68 -4.59 3.27
N ASN A 53 -7.92 -5.06 3.29
CA ASN A 53 -9.10 -4.20 3.19
C ASN A 53 -9.04 -3.03 4.18
N ASN A 54 -9.50 -1.86 3.73
CA ASN A 54 -9.69 -0.67 4.57
C ASN A 54 -8.44 -0.15 5.33
N VAL A 55 -7.24 -0.67 5.04
CA VAL A 55 -5.99 -0.19 5.63
C VAL A 55 -5.72 1.26 5.21
N VAL A 56 -5.20 2.06 6.13
CA VAL A 56 -4.83 3.45 5.90
C VAL A 56 -3.31 3.60 6.00
N ILE A 57 -2.71 4.12 4.94
CA ILE A 57 -1.28 4.42 4.84
C ILE A 57 -1.15 5.93 4.61
N GLY A 58 -0.41 6.62 5.49
CA GLY A 58 -0.11 8.05 5.40
C GLY A 58 0.84 8.40 4.26
N ASP A 59 1.33 9.64 4.24
CA ASP A 59 2.25 10.15 3.23
C ASP A 59 3.70 9.71 3.52
N TYR A 60 4.50 9.53 2.46
CA TYR A 60 5.93 9.20 2.54
C TYR A 60 6.27 7.89 3.26
N VAL A 61 5.31 6.96 3.38
CA VAL A 61 5.53 5.65 4.01
C VAL A 61 6.35 4.74 3.10
N LYS A 62 7.30 4.02 3.69
CA LYS A 62 8.12 3.02 3.02
C LYS A 62 7.82 1.64 3.58
N ILE A 63 7.26 0.76 2.75
CA ILE A 63 6.96 -0.62 3.08
C ILE A 63 7.91 -1.51 2.29
N GLN A 64 8.82 -2.21 2.98
CA GLN A 64 9.78 -3.09 2.33
C GLN A 64 9.16 -4.41 1.89
N ASN A 65 9.94 -5.24 1.19
CA ASN A 65 9.47 -6.49 0.60
C ASN A 65 8.85 -7.45 1.63
N ASN A 66 7.86 -8.23 1.20
CA ASN A 66 7.21 -9.29 1.98
C ASN A 66 6.49 -8.80 3.25
N VAL A 67 6.08 -7.53 3.32
CA VAL A 67 5.34 -7.00 4.46
C VAL A 67 3.84 -7.20 4.27
N SER A 68 3.15 -7.60 5.34
CA SER A 68 1.69 -7.70 5.37
C SER A 68 1.12 -6.72 6.40
N VAL A 69 0.18 -5.89 5.96
CA VAL A 69 -0.58 -4.95 6.78
C VAL A 69 -2.04 -5.40 6.79
N TYR A 70 -2.53 -5.91 7.92
CA TYR A 70 -3.90 -6.41 8.04
C TYR A 70 -4.92 -5.32 8.35
N GLU A 71 -6.21 -5.63 8.13
CA GLU A 71 -7.33 -4.70 8.29
C GLU A 71 -7.38 -4.09 9.69
N GLY A 72 -7.78 -2.82 9.76
CA GLY A 72 -7.81 -2.03 10.99
C GLY A 72 -6.46 -1.40 11.36
N VAL A 73 -5.37 -1.72 10.66
CA VAL A 73 -4.08 -1.05 10.84
C VAL A 73 -4.07 0.30 10.11
N THR A 74 -3.54 1.32 10.80
CA THR A 74 -3.20 2.63 10.23
C THR A 74 -1.70 2.87 10.39
N LEU A 75 -1.01 3.15 9.29
CA LEU A 75 0.37 3.64 9.31
C LEU A 75 0.36 5.15 9.07
N GLU A 76 0.91 5.92 9.99
CA GLU A 76 1.02 7.38 9.86
C GLU A 76 2.16 7.79 8.92
N ASP A 77 2.26 9.10 8.69
CA ASP A 77 3.25 9.68 7.78
C ASP A 77 4.68 9.27 8.17
N TYR A 78 5.54 9.10 7.16
CA TYR A 78 6.97 8.78 7.30
C TYR A 78 7.31 7.46 8.02
N VAL A 79 6.32 6.59 8.28
CA VAL A 79 6.58 5.25 8.81
C VAL A 79 7.48 4.44 7.86
N PHE A 80 8.43 3.72 8.44
CA PHE A 80 9.28 2.75 7.74
C PHE A 80 9.00 1.34 8.27
N CYS A 81 8.59 0.44 7.37
CA CYS A 81 8.40 -0.98 7.65
C CYS A 81 9.58 -1.77 7.10
N GLY A 82 10.31 -2.45 7.98
CA GLY A 82 11.42 -3.32 7.58
C GLY A 82 10.94 -4.55 6.78
N PRO A 83 11.85 -5.24 6.06
CA PRO A 83 11.48 -6.40 5.26
C PRO A 83 10.84 -7.51 6.10
N SER A 84 9.83 -8.18 5.55
CA SER A 84 9.21 -9.39 6.12
C SER A 84 8.52 -9.23 7.48
N MET A 85 8.24 -8.00 7.94
CA MET A 85 7.43 -7.79 9.14
C MET A 85 5.93 -7.92 8.85
N VAL A 86 5.14 -8.15 9.90
CA VAL A 86 3.69 -8.32 9.79
C VAL A 86 3.00 -7.47 10.85
N PHE A 87 2.05 -6.64 10.44
CA PHE A 87 1.10 -6.00 11.36
C PHE A 87 -0.18 -6.81 11.39
N THR A 88 -0.57 -7.31 12.55
CA THR A 88 -1.81 -8.04 12.77
C THR A 88 -2.79 -7.22 13.58
N ASN A 89 -4.07 -7.55 13.47
CA ASN A 89 -5.12 -7.01 14.32
C ASN A 89 -6.22 -8.05 14.53
N ILE A 90 -6.93 -7.97 15.66
CA ILE A 90 -8.12 -8.78 15.96
C ILE A 90 -9.31 -7.82 15.94
N LEU A 91 -10.32 -8.11 15.13
CA LEU A 91 -11.48 -7.24 14.92
C LEU A 91 -12.75 -7.76 15.62
N ASP A 92 -12.61 -8.87 16.36
CA ASP A 92 -13.68 -9.67 16.97
C ASP A 92 -13.91 -9.29 18.45
#